data_AF-A0A7C4NVB6-F1
#
_entry.id   AF-A0A7C4NVB6-F1
#
_cell.length_a   1.000
_cell.length_b   1.000
_cell.length_c   1.000
_cell.angle_alpha   90.00
_cell.angle_beta   90.00
_cell.angle_gamma   90.00
#
_symmetry.space_group_name_H-M   'P 1'
#
loop_
_entity.id
_entity.type
_entity.pdbx_description
1 polymer ?
#
loop_
_entity_poly.entity_id
_entity_poly.type
_entity_poly.pdbx_seq_one_letter_code
_entity_poly.pdbx_strand_id
1 'polypeptide(L)'
;MSVNIHQYYKCPSCGSEKVIFDPKNYTYICENCGLVLEDHPCSYGLETRFADNRVPRTSGVETFKVHDRGIGSTEIDYKQLKDKTKWINIERANKGARISKSERIVERALRYLNMYAKILNTPNFVVETAGRILTIATKGKNYKSKTVRNMAIASLFIAYKIHGLNRPAKLIAKEIGIKLSELWDGERRISDALGGKNKLVVKKEDPSNYVELLVKKLNLSNNVRKLSYRILFEAEKHKLGVGKPVVGLASASVYIASILLNEKKTQIQIADCLGISDVMIRNRYSEIVDNMDITVYI
;
A
#
# COMPACT_ATOMS: atom_id res chain seq x y z
N MET A 1 3.72 10.70 -12.24
CA MET A 1 4.73 11.68 -12.71
C MET A 1 4.98 11.36 -14.16
N SER A 2 4.33 12.09 -15.05
CA SER A 2 4.66 12.12 -16.47
C SER A 2 6.11 12.58 -16.58
N VAL A 3 6.99 11.67 -16.99
CA VAL A 3 8.39 12.01 -17.22
C VAL A 3 8.40 12.80 -18.52
N ASN A 4 8.47 14.13 -18.44
CA ASN A 4 8.73 14.97 -19.61
C ASN A 4 10.20 14.76 -19.99
N ILE A 5 10.44 13.87 -20.95
CA ILE A 5 11.77 13.44 -21.40
C ILE A 5 12.21 14.20 -22.67
N HIS A 6 11.42 15.14 -23.18
CA HIS A 6 11.78 15.82 -24.43
C HIS A 6 12.93 16.82 -24.20
N GLN A 7 13.96 16.68 -25.02
CA GLN A 7 15.25 17.35 -24.88
C GLN A 7 15.18 18.84 -25.25
N TYR A 8 14.10 19.29 -25.90
CA TYR A 8 13.94 20.64 -26.45
C TYR A 8 12.80 21.40 -25.78
N TYR A 9 13.09 22.06 -24.65
CA TYR A 9 12.19 23.03 -24.02
C TYR A 9 12.23 24.41 -24.68
N LYS A 10 13.14 24.61 -25.65
CA LYS A 10 13.35 25.89 -26.34
C LYS A 10 13.56 25.67 -27.83
N CYS A 11 12.92 26.52 -28.63
CA CYS A 11 13.14 26.54 -30.07
C CYS A 11 14.53 27.11 -30.40
N PRO A 12 15.39 26.42 -31.17
CA PRO A 12 16.71 26.94 -31.53
C PRO A 12 16.64 28.14 -32.49
N SER A 13 15.61 28.23 -33.34
CA SER A 13 15.48 29.36 -34.28
C SER A 13 14.97 30.67 -33.67
N CYS A 14 13.97 30.63 -32.78
CA CYS A 14 13.35 31.84 -32.24
C CYS A 14 13.46 32.00 -30.72
N GLY A 15 14.08 31.04 -30.02
CA GLY A 15 14.27 31.08 -28.57
C GLY A 15 13.01 30.88 -27.73
N SER A 16 11.84 30.67 -28.34
CA SER A 16 10.58 30.53 -27.61
C SER A 16 10.50 29.21 -26.81
N GLU A 17 9.91 29.26 -25.62
CA GLU A 17 9.62 28.09 -24.78
C GLU A 17 8.25 27.43 -25.10
N LYS A 18 7.51 28.00 -26.04
CA LYS A 18 6.17 27.52 -26.45
C LYS A 18 6.28 26.41 -27.49
N VAL A 19 6.33 25.18 -27.00
CA VAL A 19 6.38 23.95 -27.80
C VAL A 19 5.07 23.19 -27.63
N ILE A 20 4.43 22.83 -28.75
CA ILE A 20 3.18 22.08 -28.80
C ILE A 20 3.43 20.73 -29.46
N PHE A 21 2.73 19.70 -29.00
CA PHE A 21 2.71 18.39 -29.63
C PHE A 21 1.53 18.30 -30.61
N ASP A 22 1.79 18.03 -31.88
CA ASP A 22 0.76 17.72 -32.88
C ASP A 22 0.45 16.21 -32.84
N PRO A 23 -0.74 15.79 -32.37
CA PRO A 23 -1.10 14.38 -32.28
C PRO A 23 -1.30 13.72 -33.63
N LYS A 24 -1.58 14.48 -34.70
CA LYS A 24 -1.87 13.92 -36.03
C LYS A 24 -0.61 13.45 -36.74
N ASN A 25 0.43 14.28 -36.70
CA ASN A 25 1.71 14.00 -37.32
C ASN A 25 2.72 13.38 -36.34
N TYR A 26 2.38 13.34 -35.05
CA TYR A 26 3.26 12.84 -33.99
C TYR A 26 4.57 13.63 -33.96
N THR A 27 4.47 14.97 -33.90
CA THR A 27 5.62 15.88 -33.97
C THR A 27 5.56 16.97 -32.92
N TYR A 28 6.71 17.40 -32.41
CA TYR A 28 6.82 18.60 -31.58
C TYR A 28 7.11 19.82 -32.45
N ILE A 29 6.26 20.83 -32.35
CA ILE A 29 6.31 22.03 -33.19
C ILE A 29 6.41 23.27 -32.30
N CYS A 30 7.24 24.22 -32.69
CA CYS A 30 7.26 25.54 -32.08
C CYS A 30 6.02 26.35 -32.50
N GLU A 31 5.25 26.84 -31.53
CA GLU A 31 4.05 27.64 -31.80
C GLU A 31 4.37 28.98 -32.48
N ASN A 32 5.55 29.56 -32.18
CA ASN A 32 5.91 30.90 -32.64
C ASN A 32 6.46 30.94 -34.07
N CYS A 33 7.24 29.94 -34.48
CA CYS A 33 7.91 29.95 -35.79
C CYS A 33 7.57 28.74 -36.68
N GLY A 34 6.78 27.77 -36.19
CA GLY A 34 6.39 26.59 -36.95
C GLY A 34 7.50 25.56 -37.16
N LEU A 35 8.69 25.77 -36.58
CA LEU A 35 9.78 24.81 -36.68
C LEU A 35 9.42 23.49 -36.01
N VAL A 36 9.57 22.39 -36.74
CA VAL A 36 9.50 21.03 -36.20
C VAL A 36 10.77 20.76 -35.40
N LEU A 37 10.63 20.58 -34.09
CA LEU A 37 11.74 20.35 -33.16
C LEU A 37 12.10 18.86 -33.07
N GLU A 38 11.09 18.00 -33.13
CA GLU A 38 11.26 16.56 -33.06
C GLU A 38 10.16 15.91 -33.90
N ASP A 39 10.57 15.01 -34.80
CA ASP A 39 9.70 14.25 -35.69
C ASP A 39 9.63 12.80 -35.19
N HIS A 40 8.42 12.25 -35.07
CA HIS A 40 8.14 10.92 -34.53
C HIS A 40 8.88 10.60 -33.21
N PRO A 41 8.66 11.36 -32.12
CA PRO A 41 9.36 11.14 -30.86
C PRO A 41 9.05 9.77 -30.29
N CYS A 42 10.06 9.03 -29.85
CA CYS A 42 9.84 7.75 -29.17
C CYS A 42 9.01 7.97 -27.90
N SER A 43 7.82 7.36 -27.83
CA SER A 43 7.04 7.34 -26.59
C SER A 43 7.60 6.29 -25.65
N TYR A 44 8.23 6.72 -24.56
CA TYR A 44 8.66 5.85 -23.46
C TYR A 44 7.50 5.42 -22.53
N GLY A 45 6.26 5.74 -22.88
CA GLY A 45 5.07 5.21 -22.22
C GLY A 45 4.85 3.74 -22.53
N LEU A 46 3.93 3.10 -21.81
CA LEU A 46 3.52 1.74 -22.15
C LEU A 46 2.78 1.77 -23.50
N GLU A 47 3.45 1.39 -24.58
CA GLU A 47 2.89 1.41 -25.95
C GLU A 47 1.66 0.51 -26.12
N THR A 48 1.48 -0.44 -25.21
CA THR A 48 0.35 -1.37 -25.21
C THR A 48 -0.77 -0.86 -24.30
N ARG A 49 -1.85 -0.35 -24.90
CA ARG A 49 -3.16 -0.28 -24.24
C ARG A 49 -3.73 -1.70 -24.22
N PHE A 50 -3.69 -2.34 -23.06
CA PHE A 50 -4.30 -3.65 -22.88
C PHE A 50 -5.83 -3.54 -22.98
N ALA A 51 -6.39 -4.00 -24.09
CA ALA A 51 -7.84 -4.22 -24.21
C ALA A 51 -8.28 -5.48 -23.43
N ASP A 52 -7.37 -6.44 -23.25
CA ASP A 52 -7.59 -7.67 -22.50
C ASP A 52 -6.72 -7.71 -21.23
N ASN A 53 -7.22 -8.31 -20.16
CA ASN A 53 -6.49 -8.58 -18.90
C ASN A 53 -5.24 -9.49 -19.04
N ARG A 54 -4.76 -9.72 -20.27
CA ARG A 54 -3.56 -10.51 -20.56
C ARG A 54 -2.37 -9.56 -20.72
N VAL A 55 -1.44 -9.65 -19.77
CA VAL A 55 -0.11 -9.06 -19.93
C VAL A 55 0.59 -9.78 -21.09
N PRO A 56 0.98 -9.09 -22.18
CA PRO A 56 1.71 -9.71 -23.27
C PRO A 56 3.06 -10.18 -22.76
N ARG A 57 3.53 -11.30 -23.31
CA ARG A 57 4.80 -11.95 -22.96
C ARG A 57 6.04 -11.06 -23.14
N THR A 58 5.89 -9.93 -23.84
CA THR A 58 6.93 -8.96 -24.20
C THR A 58 7.02 -7.80 -23.21
N SER A 59 6.05 -7.63 -22.31
CA SER A 59 6.08 -6.50 -21.37
C SER A 59 7.00 -6.84 -20.20
N GLY A 60 8.23 -6.34 -20.27
CA GLY A 60 9.16 -6.31 -19.13
C GLY A 60 8.66 -5.40 -17.99
N VAL A 61 7.42 -5.61 -17.52
CA VAL A 61 6.85 -4.86 -16.40
C VAL A 61 7.62 -5.26 -15.15
N GLU A 62 8.47 -4.35 -14.68
CA GLU A 62 9.20 -4.56 -13.45
C GLU A 62 8.22 -4.68 -12.27
N THR A 63 8.37 -5.75 -11.49
CA THR A 63 7.60 -5.97 -10.26
C THR A 63 8.52 -6.12 -9.06
N PHE A 64 8.30 -5.33 -8.01
CA PHE A 64 9.04 -5.46 -6.75
C PHE A 64 8.58 -6.66 -5.92
N LYS A 65 7.65 -7.48 -6.42
CA LYS A 65 7.22 -8.74 -5.80
C LYS A 65 8.23 -9.87 -5.96
N VAL A 66 9.20 -9.73 -6.87
CA VAL A 66 10.23 -10.74 -7.16
C VAL A 66 11.61 -10.09 -7.06
N HIS A 67 12.61 -10.85 -6.61
CA HIS A 67 13.96 -10.36 -6.35
C HIS A 67 14.65 -9.78 -7.60
N ASP A 68 14.37 -10.35 -8.77
CA ASP A 68 14.92 -9.98 -10.08
C ASP A 68 13.97 -9.08 -10.89
N ARG A 69 12.99 -8.48 -10.22
CA ARG A 69 11.96 -7.64 -10.81
C ARG A 69 11.11 -8.28 -11.90
N GLY A 70 11.09 -9.61 -11.99
CA GLY A 70 10.32 -10.33 -13.00
C GLY A 70 11.11 -10.65 -14.28
N ILE A 71 12.38 -10.26 -14.38
CA ILE A 71 13.25 -10.53 -15.54
C ILE A 71 13.47 -12.05 -15.74
N GLY A 72 13.70 -12.79 -14.66
CA GLY A 72 13.88 -14.25 -14.71
C GLY A 72 12.58 -15.05 -14.54
N SER A 73 11.40 -14.43 -14.65
CA SER A 73 10.09 -15.07 -14.38
C SER A 73 9.73 -16.25 -15.29
N THR A 74 10.60 -16.63 -16.23
CA THR A 74 10.52 -17.90 -16.95
C THR A 74 10.71 -19.07 -15.99
N GLU A 75 9.59 -19.62 -15.53
CA GLU A 75 9.55 -20.88 -14.82
C GLU A 75 9.57 -22.02 -15.86
N ILE A 76 10.48 -22.97 -15.68
CA ILE A 76 10.48 -24.21 -16.45
C ILE A 76 9.33 -25.05 -15.87
N ASP A 77 8.30 -25.36 -16.64
CA ASP A 77 7.18 -26.18 -16.15
C ASP A 77 7.53 -27.67 -16.28
N TYR A 78 7.16 -28.47 -15.27
CA TYR A 78 7.41 -29.90 -15.20
C TYR A 78 6.54 -30.71 -16.18
N LYS A 79 5.47 -30.12 -16.73
CA LYS A 79 4.44 -30.84 -17.52
C LYS A 79 4.97 -31.65 -18.71
N GLN A 80 6.18 -31.38 -19.20
CA GLN A 80 6.79 -32.14 -20.30
C GLN A 80 7.80 -33.22 -19.86
N LEU A 81 8.18 -33.28 -18.58
CA LEU A 81 9.16 -34.25 -18.07
C LEU A 81 8.43 -35.41 -17.36
N LYS A 82 8.58 -36.62 -17.90
CA LYS A 82 8.04 -37.86 -17.28
C LYS A 82 8.80 -38.27 -16.00
N ASP A 83 10.01 -37.75 -15.80
CA ASP A 83 10.95 -38.23 -14.79
C ASP A 83 11.18 -37.18 -13.68
N LYS A 84 10.61 -37.47 -12.50
CA LYS A 84 10.59 -36.56 -11.34
C LYS A 84 11.99 -36.25 -10.80
N THR A 85 12.92 -37.19 -10.91
CA THR A 85 14.28 -37.04 -10.37
C THR A 85 15.12 -36.05 -11.19
N LYS A 86 15.08 -36.16 -12.52
CA LYS A 86 15.73 -35.23 -13.44
C LYS A 86 15.18 -33.82 -13.29
N TRP A 87 13.87 -33.69 -13.12
CA TRP A 87 13.25 -32.40 -12.86
C TRP A 87 13.79 -31.72 -11.60
N ILE A 88 13.84 -32.41 -10.46
CA ILE A 88 14.35 -31.85 -9.21
C ILE A 88 15.80 -31.35 -9.38
N ASN A 89 16.62 -32.06 -10.14
CA ASN A 89 18.01 -31.66 -10.41
C ASN A 89 18.07 -30.40 -11.28
N ILE A 90 17.27 -30.31 -12.36
CA ILE A 90 17.18 -29.13 -13.22
C ILE A 90 16.66 -27.93 -12.41
N GLU A 91 15.63 -28.12 -11.59
CA GLU A 91 15.05 -27.07 -10.75
C GLU A 91 16.08 -26.53 -9.74
N ARG A 92 16.84 -27.41 -9.09
CA ARG A 92 17.93 -27.02 -8.18
C ARG A 92 19.04 -26.26 -8.90
N ALA A 93 19.48 -26.75 -10.06
CA ALA A 93 20.52 -26.10 -10.86
C ALA A 93 20.07 -24.69 -11.30
N ASN A 94 18.85 -24.57 -11.80
CA ASN A 94 18.28 -23.29 -12.22
C ASN A 94 18.14 -22.29 -11.05
N LYS A 95 17.64 -22.75 -9.89
CA LYS A 95 17.58 -21.91 -8.67
C LYS A 95 18.97 -21.46 -8.20
N GLY A 96 19.97 -22.34 -8.32
CA GLY A 96 21.35 -22.03 -7.97
C GLY A 96 21.99 -20.98 -8.90
N ALA A 97 21.71 -21.05 -10.20
CA ALA A 97 22.21 -20.12 -11.19
C ALA A 97 21.52 -18.74 -11.14
N ARG A 98 20.21 -18.71 -10.88
CA ARG A 98 19.42 -17.48 -10.90
C ARG A 98 19.62 -16.60 -9.67
N ILE A 99 19.81 -17.20 -8.48
CA ILE A 99 19.78 -16.46 -7.22
C ILE A 99 21.20 -16.34 -6.65
N SER A 100 21.77 -15.13 -6.73
CA SER A 100 23.05 -14.82 -6.10
C SER A 100 22.99 -15.01 -4.59
N LYS A 101 24.13 -15.33 -3.96
CA LYS A 101 24.20 -15.58 -2.50
C LYS A 101 23.67 -14.39 -1.68
N SER A 102 23.89 -13.16 -2.15
CA SER A 102 23.39 -11.92 -1.56
C SER A 102 21.88 -11.73 -1.71
N GLU A 103 21.27 -12.26 -2.77
CA GLU A 103 19.84 -12.09 -3.07
C GLU A 103 18.97 -13.21 -2.50
N ARG A 104 19.55 -14.32 -2.05
CA ARG A 104 18.80 -15.43 -1.41
C ARG A 104 17.91 -14.97 -0.24
N ILE A 105 18.34 -13.96 0.50
CA ILE A 105 17.58 -13.42 1.63
C ILE A 105 16.42 -12.56 1.13
N VAL A 106 16.67 -11.73 0.11
CA VAL A 106 15.65 -10.89 -0.54
C VAL A 106 14.57 -11.78 -1.16
N GLU A 107 14.96 -12.82 -1.89
CA GLU A 107 14.03 -13.78 -2.50
C GLU A 107 13.15 -14.44 -1.43
N ARG A 108 13.76 -14.94 -0.34
CA ARG A 108 13.01 -15.53 0.77
C ARG A 108 12.06 -14.52 1.42
N ALA A 109 12.49 -13.27 1.60
CA ALA A 109 11.69 -12.20 2.18
C ALA A 109 10.46 -11.90 1.31
N LEU A 110 10.66 -11.76 0.00
CA LEU A 110 9.59 -11.51 -0.96
C LEU A 110 8.64 -12.71 -1.10
N ARG A 111 9.15 -13.93 -0.94
CA ARG A 111 8.29 -15.13 -0.87
C ARG A 111 7.35 -15.08 0.34
N TYR A 112 7.86 -14.71 1.52
CA TYR A 112 7.01 -14.51 2.70
C TYR A 112 6.04 -13.34 2.50
N LEU A 113 6.49 -12.23 1.91
CA LEU A 113 5.64 -11.09 1.57
C LEU A 113 4.44 -11.53 0.72
N ASN A 114 4.68 -12.25 -0.38
CA ASN A 114 3.64 -12.72 -1.28
C ASN A 114 2.69 -13.73 -0.61
N MET A 115 3.18 -14.54 0.33
CA MET A 115 2.35 -15.45 1.13
C MET A 115 1.40 -14.67 2.05
N TYR A 116 1.91 -13.70 2.81
CA TYR A 116 1.09 -12.89 3.72
C TYR A 116 0.15 -11.94 2.98
N ALA A 117 0.58 -11.42 1.83
CA ALA A 117 -0.25 -10.64 0.93
C ALA A 117 -1.52 -11.40 0.50
N LYS A 118 -1.38 -12.69 0.17
CA LYS A 118 -2.51 -13.58 -0.15
C LYS A 118 -3.43 -13.78 1.05
N ILE A 119 -2.88 -14.02 2.24
CA ILE A 119 -3.68 -14.21 3.47
C ILE A 119 -4.51 -12.96 3.79
N LEU A 120 -3.91 -11.78 3.68
CA LEU A 120 -4.56 -10.50 3.99
C LEU A 120 -5.47 -9.96 2.86
N ASN A 121 -5.48 -10.62 1.70
CA ASN A 121 -6.10 -10.15 0.46
C ASN A 121 -5.67 -8.70 0.14
N THR A 122 -4.37 -8.43 0.16
CA THR A 122 -3.82 -7.10 -0.08
C THR A 122 -3.90 -6.70 -1.57
N PRO A 123 -4.31 -5.47 -1.90
CA PRO A 123 -4.25 -4.97 -3.27
C PRO A 123 -2.81 -4.94 -3.82
N ASN A 124 -2.65 -5.22 -5.13
CA ASN A 124 -1.34 -5.35 -5.77
C ASN A 124 -0.43 -4.12 -5.58
N PHE A 125 -0.95 -2.89 -5.67
CA PHE A 125 -0.16 -1.67 -5.51
C PHE A 125 0.45 -1.53 -4.10
N VAL A 126 -0.23 -2.05 -3.07
CA VAL A 126 0.29 -2.11 -1.69
C VAL A 126 1.44 -3.11 -1.62
N VAL A 127 1.28 -4.29 -2.23
CA VAL A 127 2.30 -5.33 -2.26
C VAL A 127 3.56 -4.87 -2.98
N GLU A 128 3.43 -4.15 -4.10
CA GLU A 128 4.57 -3.56 -4.83
C GLU A 128 5.37 -2.60 -3.94
N THR A 129 4.66 -1.73 -3.21
CA THR A 129 5.29 -0.77 -2.31
C THR A 129 6.00 -1.49 -1.15
N ALA A 130 5.34 -2.50 -0.57
CA ALA A 130 5.92 -3.31 0.50
C ALA A 130 7.14 -4.09 0.02
N GLY A 131 7.09 -4.67 -1.19
CA GLY A 131 8.20 -5.38 -1.82
C GLY A 131 9.42 -4.47 -2.02
N ARG A 132 9.21 -3.23 -2.47
CA ARG A 132 10.28 -2.23 -2.58
C ARG A 132 10.93 -1.92 -1.23
N ILE A 133 10.13 -1.66 -0.20
CA ILE A 133 10.60 -1.38 1.17
C ILE A 133 11.42 -2.56 1.70
N LEU A 134 10.89 -3.77 1.54
CA LEU A 134 11.51 -5.00 2.04
C LEU A 134 12.83 -5.32 1.32
N THR A 135 12.88 -5.13 0.01
CA THR A 135 14.11 -5.31 -0.79
C THR A 135 15.19 -4.35 -0.31
N ILE A 136 14.87 -3.08 -0.12
CA ILE A 136 15.85 -2.10 0.38
C ILE A 136 16.31 -2.47 1.80
N ALA A 137 15.39 -2.89 2.67
CA ALA A 137 15.69 -3.22 4.05
C ALA A 137 16.53 -4.50 4.22
N THR A 138 16.42 -5.46 3.29
CA THR A 138 17.08 -6.77 3.38
C THR A 138 18.35 -6.90 2.53
N LYS A 139 18.55 -6.02 1.54
CA LYS A 139 19.71 -6.05 0.66
C LYS A 139 21.03 -5.93 1.45
N GLY A 140 21.92 -6.90 1.26
CA GLY A 140 23.24 -6.92 1.90
C GLY A 140 23.24 -7.28 3.39
N LYS A 141 22.11 -7.72 3.95
CA LYS A 141 21.99 -8.05 5.38
C LYS A 141 21.71 -9.53 5.60
N ASN A 142 22.24 -10.07 6.69
CA ASN A 142 22.06 -11.48 7.07
C ASN A 142 21.07 -11.64 8.23
N TYR A 143 19.77 -11.68 7.92
CA TYR A 143 18.73 -11.87 8.92
C TYR A 143 18.35 -13.35 9.11
N LYS A 144 18.05 -13.73 10.36
CA LYS A 144 17.48 -15.05 10.68
C LYS A 144 16.09 -15.21 10.03
N SER A 145 15.69 -16.44 9.72
CA SER A 145 14.41 -16.72 9.04
C SER A 145 13.19 -16.12 9.76
N LYS A 146 13.13 -16.23 11.10
CA LYS A 146 12.08 -15.62 11.92
C LYS A 146 12.01 -14.10 11.75
N THR A 147 13.17 -13.43 11.74
CA THR A 147 13.26 -11.98 11.55
C THR A 147 12.77 -11.56 10.17
N VAL A 148 13.15 -12.29 9.12
CA VAL A 148 12.71 -12.02 7.74
C VAL A 148 11.18 -12.11 7.62
N ARG A 149 10.57 -13.11 8.27
CA ARG A 149 9.12 -13.26 8.34
C ARG A 149 8.44 -12.04 8.97
N ASN A 150 8.94 -11.61 10.13
CA ASN A 150 8.40 -10.44 10.84
C ASN A 150 8.53 -9.16 10.00
N MET A 151 9.66 -8.98 9.31
CA MET A 151 9.87 -7.86 8.40
C MET A 151 8.92 -7.91 7.20
N ALA A 152 8.62 -9.09 6.64
CA ALA A 152 7.65 -9.19 5.55
C ALA A 152 6.26 -8.68 5.98
N ILE A 153 5.78 -9.10 7.15
CA ILE A 153 4.48 -8.64 7.69
C ILE A 153 4.51 -7.14 7.99
N ALA A 154 5.57 -6.66 8.65
CA ALA A 154 5.72 -5.24 8.96
C ALA A 154 5.81 -4.37 7.71
N SER A 155 6.43 -4.85 6.63
CA SER A 155 6.51 -4.11 5.36
C SER A 155 5.13 -3.91 4.71
N LEU A 156 4.23 -4.90 4.82
CA LEU A 156 2.84 -4.76 4.38
C LEU A 156 2.10 -3.75 5.25
N PHE A 157 2.28 -3.80 6.58
CA PHE A 157 1.69 -2.83 7.49
C PHE A 157 2.11 -1.39 7.19
N ILE A 158 3.41 -1.17 6.95
CA ILE A 158 3.95 0.15 6.55
C ILE A 158 3.38 0.57 5.19
N ALA A 159 3.30 -0.33 4.22
CA ALA A 159 2.74 -0.01 2.90
C ALA A 159 1.26 0.39 3.00
N TYR A 160 0.47 -0.28 3.84
CA TYR A 160 -0.91 0.14 4.13
C TYR A 160 -0.97 1.57 4.67
N LYS A 161 -0.06 1.94 5.57
CA LYS A 161 0.04 3.31 6.10
C LYS A 161 0.39 4.35 5.04
N ILE A 162 1.32 4.02 4.15
CA ILE A 162 1.72 4.93 3.07
C ILE A 162 0.56 5.21 2.12
N HIS A 163 -0.26 4.20 1.81
CA HIS A 163 -1.42 4.31 0.93
C HIS A 163 -2.69 4.85 1.62
N GLY A 164 -2.65 5.15 2.92
CA GLY A 164 -3.82 5.61 3.68
C GLY A 164 -4.89 4.53 3.90
N LEU A 165 -4.60 3.27 3.57
CA LEU A 165 -5.50 2.13 3.77
C LEU A 165 -5.24 1.48 5.14
N ASN A 166 -5.27 2.30 6.19
CA ASN A 166 -4.84 1.92 7.53
C ASN A 166 -5.67 0.74 8.06
N ARG A 167 -4.99 -0.38 8.36
CA ARG A 167 -5.55 -1.49 9.14
C ARG A 167 -4.90 -1.48 10.53
N PRO A 168 -5.67 -1.64 11.62
CA PRO A 168 -5.10 -1.63 12.95
C PRO A 168 -4.13 -2.82 13.13
N ALA A 169 -2.99 -2.56 13.78
CA ALA A 169 -1.94 -3.56 14.00
C ALA A 169 -2.46 -4.85 14.66
N LYS A 170 -3.39 -4.73 15.60
CA LYS A 170 -4.03 -5.85 16.29
C LYS A 170 -4.81 -6.75 15.33
N LEU A 171 -5.51 -6.17 14.35
CA LEU A 171 -6.28 -6.92 13.37
C LEU A 171 -5.36 -7.72 12.45
N ILE A 172 -4.30 -7.11 11.92
CA ILE A 172 -3.31 -7.81 11.09
C ILE A 172 -2.66 -8.96 11.87
N ALA A 173 -2.30 -8.72 13.13
CA ALA A 173 -1.71 -9.74 13.98
C ALA A 173 -2.66 -10.93 14.22
N LYS A 174 -3.96 -10.66 14.41
CA LYS A 174 -5.01 -11.67 14.58
C LYS A 174 -5.24 -12.48 13.30
N GLU A 175 -5.31 -11.82 12.14
CA GLU A 175 -5.53 -12.47 10.83
C GLU A 175 -4.37 -13.41 10.46
N ILE A 176 -3.14 -13.05 10.82
CA ILE A 176 -1.94 -13.86 10.51
C ILE A 176 -1.65 -14.90 11.61
N GLY A 177 -2.12 -14.68 12.84
CA GLY A 177 -1.84 -15.54 13.99
C GLY A 177 -0.47 -15.29 14.63
N ILE A 178 -0.01 -14.03 14.66
CA ILE A 178 1.27 -13.63 15.30
C ILE A 178 1.04 -12.76 16.54
N LYS A 179 2.06 -12.68 17.40
CA LYS A 179 2.04 -11.75 18.54
C LYS A 179 2.28 -10.32 18.06
N LEU A 180 1.65 -9.35 18.73
CA LEU A 180 1.82 -7.94 18.41
C LEU A 180 3.29 -7.49 18.52
N SER A 181 4.03 -8.04 19.49
CA SER A 181 5.46 -7.77 19.66
C SER A 181 6.32 -8.17 18.46
N GLU A 182 5.93 -9.21 17.73
CA GLU A 182 6.65 -9.67 16.54
C GLU A 182 6.46 -8.72 15.35
N LEU A 183 5.27 -8.13 15.22
CA LEU A 183 4.99 -7.08 14.23
C LEU A 183 5.86 -5.85 14.49
N TRP A 184 5.86 -5.35 15.73
CA TRP A 184 6.65 -4.17 16.12
C TRP A 184 8.16 -4.39 16.01
N ASP A 185 8.64 -5.60 16.33
CA ASP A 185 10.04 -5.99 16.12
C ASP A 185 10.42 -5.98 14.63
N GLY A 186 9.50 -6.40 13.75
CA GLY A 186 9.66 -6.28 12.30
C GLY A 186 9.75 -4.82 11.83
N GLU A 187 8.83 -3.98 12.29
CA GLU A 187 8.78 -2.55 11.95
C GLU A 187 10.02 -1.79 12.42
N ARG A 188 10.49 -2.08 13.64
CA ARG A 188 11.74 -1.53 14.18
C ARG A 188 12.92 -1.91 13.29
N ARG A 189 13.07 -3.19 12.92
CA ARG A 189 14.19 -3.62 12.07
C ARG A 189 14.16 -3.02 10.67
N ILE A 190 12.98 -2.81 10.11
CA ILE A 190 12.82 -2.09 8.84
C ILE A 190 13.27 -0.63 9.00
N SER A 191 12.83 0.02 10.08
CA SER A 191 13.20 1.41 10.38
C SER A 191 14.71 1.57 10.60
N ASP A 192 15.34 0.67 11.36
CA ASP A 192 16.78 0.62 11.56
C ASP A 192 17.52 0.38 10.22
N ALA A 193 16.91 -0.39 9.32
CA ALA A 193 17.50 -0.68 8.02
C ALA A 193 17.40 0.46 7.01
N LEU A 194 16.37 1.30 7.13
CA LEU A 194 16.08 2.42 6.23
C LEU A 194 16.65 3.74 6.74
N GLY A 195 17.43 3.73 7.83
CA GLY A 195 18.04 4.91 8.44
C GLY A 195 18.82 5.80 7.45
N GLY A 196 18.89 7.10 7.74
CA GLY A 196 19.55 8.10 6.90
C GLY A 196 18.65 8.68 5.81
N LYS A 197 19.12 8.68 4.55
CA LYS A 197 18.44 9.31 3.39
C LYS A 197 17.10 8.64 3.00
N ASN A 198 16.87 7.40 3.44
CA ASN A 198 15.67 6.62 3.10
C ASN A 198 14.66 6.53 4.25
N LYS A 199 14.73 7.45 5.22
CA LYS A 199 13.80 7.48 6.35
C LYS A 199 12.37 7.58 5.83
N LEU A 200 11.56 6.59 6.17
CA LEU A 200 10.14 6.59 5.82
C LEU A 200 9.46 7.75 6.57
N VAL A 201 8.91 8.70 5.83
CA VAL A 201 8.00 9.70 6.37
C VAL A 201 6.63 9.03 6.47
N VAL A 202 6.41 8.34 7.58
CA VAL A 202 5.09 7.76 7.89
C VAL A 202 4.18 8.92 8.28
N LYS A 203 3.15 9.18 7.47
CA LYS A 203 2.11 10.16 7.80
C LYS A 203 1.43 9.77 9.12
N LYS A 204 0.98 10.77 9.89
CA LYS A 204 0.14 10.52 11.06
C LYS A 204 -1.11 9.76 10.61
N GLU A 205 -1.62 8.88 11.47
CA GLU A 205 -2.81 8.10 11.16
C GLU A 205 -4.05 8.98 11.20
N ASP A 206 -4.73 9.14 10.07
CA ASP A 206 -6.00 9.87 10.00
C ASP A 206 -7.16 9.01 10.52
N PRO A 207 -7.95 9.48 11.51
CA PRO A 207 -9.11 8.74 12.04
C PRO A 207 -10.16 8.43 10.98
N SER A 208 -10.27 9.30 9.97
CA SER A 208 -11.22 9.18 8.86
C SER A 208 -11.11 7.86 8.08
N ASN A 209 -9.90 7.29 7.99
CA ASN A 209 -9.68 6.02 7.30
C ASN A 209 -10.33 4.84 8.03
N TYR A 210 -10.39 4.89 9.36
CA TYR A 210 -11.02 3.85 10.18
C TYR A 210 -12.55 3.93 10.12
N VAL A 211 -13.13 5.13 9.96
CA VAL A 211 -14.58 5.31 9.75
C VAL A 211 -15.02 4.61 8.48
N GLU A 212 -14.31 4.82 7.38
CA GLU A 212 -14.65 4.19 6.10
C GLU A 212 -14.62 2.66 6.19
N LEU A 213 -13.60 2.12 6.86
CA LEU A 213 -13.47 0.69 7.07
C LEU A 213 -14.61 0.12 7.95
N LEU A 214 -15.01 0.84 9.00
CA LEU A 214 -16.11 0.44 9.89
C LEU A 214 -17.46 0.46 9.18
N VAL A 215 -17.78 1.57 8.49
CA VAL A 215 -19.04 1.71 7.74
C VAL A 215 -19.18 0.58 6.73
N LYS A 216 -18.10 0.27 6.00
CA LYS A 216 -18.08 -0.81 5.01
C LYS A 216 -18.21 -2.19 5.64
N LYS A 217 -17.55 -2.46 6.77
CA LYS A 217 -17.64 -3.78 7.45
C LYS A 217 -19.01 -4.00 8.11
N LEU A 218 -19.63 -2.95 8.64
CA LEU A 218 -20.89 -3.02 9.38
C LEU A 218 -22.13 -2.83 8.49
N ASN A 219 -21.93 -2.58 7.19
CA ASN A 219 -22.98 -2.27 6.20
C ASN A 219 -23.88 -1.13 6.68
N LEU A 220 -23.27 -0.02 7.13
CA LEU A 220 -23.99 1.18 7.57
C LEU A 220 -24.27 2.11 6.39
N SER A 221 -25.30 2.96 6.51
CA SER A 221 -25.64 3.90 5.45
C SER A 221 -24.62 5.03 5.28
N ASN A 222 -24.68 5.67 4.12
CA ASN A 222 -23.84 6.84 3.82
C ASN A 222 -24.16 8.04 4.74
N ASN A 223 -25.35 8.09 5.34
CA ASN A 223 -25.72 9.12 6.31
C ASN A 223 -24.93 8.94 7.61
N VAL A 224 -24.77 7.70 8.07
CA VAL A 224 -23.92 7.38 9.23
C VAL A 224 -22.49 7.78 8.97
N ARG A 225 -21.95 7.45 7.79
CA ARG A 225 -20.61 7.89 7.37
C ARG A 225 -20.42 9.41 7.46
N LYS A 226 -21.34 10.19 6.87
CA LYS A 226 -21.27 11.66 6.89
C LYS A 226 -21.33 12.22 8.30
N LEU A 227 -22.23 11.70 9.14
CA LEU A 227 -22.39 12.16 10.51
C LEU A 227 -21.15 11.79 11.36
N SER A 228 -20.58 10.60 11.18
CA SER A 228 -19.34 10.20 11.84
C SER A 228 -18.16 11.12 11.50
N TYR A 229 -18.04 11.55 10.24
CA TYR A 229 -17.02 12.53 9.86
C TYR A 229 -17.23 13.89 10.50
N ARG A 230 -18.48 14.36 10.63
CA ARG A 230 -18.78 15.61 11.36
C ARG A 230 -18.42 15.50 12.83
N ILE A 231 -18.78 14.40 13.49
CA ILE A 231 -18.44 14.14 14.90
C ILE A 231 -16.92 14.12 15.07
N LEU A 232 -16.19 13.45 14.19
CA LEU A 232 -14.72 13.44 14.23
C LEU A 232 -14.12 14.83 14.07
N PHE A 233 -14.61 15.61 13.12
CA PHE A 233 -14.11 16.96 12.86
C PHE A 233 -14.30 17.89 14.05
N GLU A 234 -15.48 17.87 14.68
CA GLU A 234 -15.72 18.64 15.91
C GLU A 234 -14.88 18.10 17.07
N ALA A 235 -14.74 16.78 17.22
CA ALA A 235 -13.90 16.19 18.24
C ALA A 235 -12.43 16.64 18.13
N GLU A 236 -11.87 16.71 16.91
CA GLU A 236 -10.53 17.23 16.66
C GLU A 236 -10.40 18.72 17.00
N LYS A 237 -11.42 19.52 16.66
CA LYS A 237 -11.47 20.97 16.97
C LYS A 237 -11.49 21.23 18.49
N HIS A 238 -12.22 20.40 19.24
CA HIS A 238 -12.23 20.39 20.70
C HIS A 238 -11.00 19.70 21.32
N LYS A 239 -10.00 19.30 20.51
CA LYS A 239 -8.78 18.59 20.93
C LYS A 239 -9.06 17.31 21.72
N LEU A 240 -10.20 16.66 21.47
CA LEU A 240 -10.55 15.37 22.06
C LEU A 240 -9.65 14.29 21.45
N GLY A 241 -9.07 13.44 22.29
CA GLY A 241 -8.23 12.32 21.84
C GLY A 241 -6.75 12.61 21.59
N VAL A 242 -6.23 13.79 21.96
CA VAL A 242 -4.79 14.08 21.91
C VAL A 242 -4.01 13.09 22.79
N GLY A 243 -2.98 12.44 22.21
CA GLY A 243 -2.16 11.45 22.90
C GLY A 243 -2.83 10.08 23.08
N LYS A 244 -4.06 9.91 22.62
CA LYS A 244 -4.84 8.67 22.74
C LYS A 244 -4.93 7.94 21.39
N PRO A 245 -5.24 6.62 21.38
CA PRO A 245 -5.36 5.87 20.13
C PRO A 245 -6.48 6.40 19.22
N VAL A 246 -6.11 6.79 18.00
CA VAL A 246 -7.00 7.34 16.95
C VAL A 246 -8.14 6.39 16.59
N VAL A 247 -7.86 5.07 16.61
CA VAL A 247 -8.84 4.01 16.32
C VAL A 247 -10.06 4.08 17.25
N GLY A 248 -9.85 4.40 18.53
CA GLY A 248 -10.93 4.49 19.51
C GLY A 248 -11.86 5.67 19.24
N LEU A 249 -11.30 6.81 18.83
CA LEU A 249 -12.06 8.02 18.51
C LEU A 249 -12.95 7.80 17.27
N ALA A 250 -12.40 7.20 16.22
CA ALA A 250 -13.17 6.84 15.03
C ALA A 250 -14.30 5.84 15.35
N SER A 251 -14.02 4.85 16.19
CA SER A 251 -15.01 3.84 16.59
C SER A 251 -16.18 4.43 17.39
N ALA A 252 -15.88 5.32 18.34
CA ALA A 252 -16.91 6.02 19.11
C ALA A 252 -17.75 6.95 18.23
N SER A 253 -17.12 7.64 17.28
CA SER A 253 -17.83 8.52 16.33
C SER A 253 -18.82 7.75 15.44
N VAL A 254 -18.44 6.54 14.99
CA VAL A 254 -19.34 5.63 14.27
C VAL A 254 -20.46 5.12 15.17
N TYR A 255 -20.14 4.75 16.41
CA TYR A 255 -21.14 4.29 17.37
C TYR A 255 -22.21 5.36 17.65
N ILE A 256 -21.80 6.60 17.93
CA ILE A 256 -22.72 7.72 18.18
C ILE A 256 -23.59 7.99 16.96
N ALA A 257 -22.98 8.10 15.77
CA ALA A 257 -23.73 8.32 14.53
C ALA A 257 -24.75 7.20 14.25
N SER A 258 -24.39 5.94 14.55
CA SER A 258 -25.28 4.79 14.39
C SER A 258 -26.50 4.86 15.31
N ILE A 259 -26.34 5.39 16.52
CA ILE A 259 -27.45 5.60 17.47
C ILE A 259 -28.35 6.73 16.99
N LEU A 260 -27.76 7.87 16.60
CA LEU A 260 -28.50 9.07 16.20
C LEU A 260 -29.35 8.87 14.94
N LEU A 261 -28.89 8.02 14.02
CA LEU A 261 -29.60 7.70 12.78
C LEU A 261 -30.42 6.41 12.86
N ASN A 262 -30.63 5.88 14.06
CA ASN A 262 -31.39 4.67 14.34
C ASN A 262 -30.89 3.39 13.63
N GLU A 263 -29.61 3.34 13.22
CA GLU A 263 -28.93 2.16 12.67
C GLU A 263 -28.07 1.48 13.74
N LYS A 264 -28.70 1.08 14.84
CA LYS A 264 -28.00 0.67 16.07
C LYS A 264 -27.05 -0.51 15.83
N LYS A 265 -25.78 -0.32 16.18
CA LYS A 265 -24.77 -1.39 16.31
C LYS A 265 -24.29 -1.49 17.75
N THR A 266 -23.98 -2.69 18.21
CA THR A 266 -23.47 -2.85 19.58
C THR A 266 -22.00 -2.44 19.67
N GLN A 267 -21.55 -2.00 20.85
CA GLN A 267 -20.14 -1.67 21.09
C GLN A 267 -19.23 -2.88 20.79
N ILE A 268 -19.70 -4.09 21.10
CA ILE A 268 -19.00 -5.36 20.83
C ILE A 268 -18.83 -5.56 19.32
N GLN A 269 -19.90 -5.40 18.52
CA GLN A 269 -19.83 -5.55 17.07
C GLN A 269 -18.81 -4.59 16.42
N ILE A 270 -18.78 -3.33 16.89
CA ILE A 270 -17.82 -2.34 16.39
C ILE A 270 -16.40 -2.70 16.83
N ALA A 271 -16.22 -3.12 18.08
CA ALA A 271 -14.93 -3.50 18.65
C ALA A 271 -14.31 -4.71 17.91
N ASP A 272 -15.12 -5.72 17.62
CA ASP A 272 -14.70 -6.92 16.90
C ASP A 272 -14.22 -6.64 15.47
N CYS A 273 -14.83 -5.66 14.79
CA CYS A 273 -14.43 -5.27 13.42
C CYS A 273 -12.98 -4.78 13.33
N LEU A 274 -12.48 -4.14 14.38
CA LEU A 274 -11.15 -3.53 14.45
C LEU A 274 -10.20 -4.25 15.41
N GLY A 275 -10.67 -5.26 16.15
CA GLY A 275 -9.88 -5.97 17.15
C GLY A 275 -9.47 -5.09 18.33
N ILE A 276 -10.34 -4.16 18.73
CA ILE A 276 -10.18 -3.32 19.92
C ILE A 276 -11.06 -3.82 21.07
N SER A 277 -10.89 -3.28 22.27
CA SER A 277 -11.81 -3.56 23.38
C SER A 277 -13.05 -2.67 23.30
N ASP A 278 -14.20 -3.20 23.66
CA ASP A 278 -15.46 -2.47 23.83
C ASP A 278 -15.33 -1.34 24.85
N VAL A 279 -14.56 -1.56 25.93
CA VAL A 279 -14.24 -0.54 26.95
C VAL A 279 -13.55 0.68 26.33
N MET A 280 -12.71 0.49 25.29
CA MET A 280 -12.07 1.61 24.60
C MET A 280 -13.09 2.51 23.89
N ILE A 281 -14.11 1.91 23.29
CA ILE A 281 -15.21 2.64 22.63
C ILE A 281 -16.04 3.36 23.68
N ARG A 282 -16.39 2.68 24.78
CA ARG A 282 -17.19 3.26 25.88
C ARG A 282 -16.53 4.50 26.48
N ASN A 283 -15.23 4.43 26.78
CA ASN A 283 -14.51 5.56 27.36
C ASN A 283 -14.44 6.75 26.39
N ARG A 284 -14.33 6.49 25.08
CA ARG A 284 -14.31 7.55 24.05
C ARG A 284 -15.70 8.12 23.78
N TYR A 285 -16.73 7.28 23.89
CA TYR A 285 -18.11 7.70 23.79
C TYR A 285 -18.44 8.73 24.90
N SER A 286 -18.15 8.41 26.17
CA SER A 286 -18.39 9.33 27.28
C SER A 286 -17.62 10.64 27.09
N GLU A 287 -16.33 10.55 26.73
CA GLU A 287 -15.50 11.74 26.48
C GLU A 287 -16.07 12.64 25.37
N ILE A 288 -16.65 12.06 24.31
CA ILE A 288 -17.30 12.82 23.26
C ILE A 288 -18.59 13.48 23.76
N VAL A 289 -19.46 12.71 24.41
CA VAL A 289 -20.79 13.18 24.84
C VAL A 289 -20.68 14.24 25.93
N ASP A 290 -19.72 14.11 26.85
CA ASP A 290 -19.54 15.06 27.95
C ASP A 290 -18.97 16.42 27.50
N ASN A 291 -18.32 16.47 26.32
CA ASN A 291 -17.65 17.67 25.81
C ASN A 291 -18.30 18.26 24.55
N MET A 292 -19.34 17.61 24.01
CA MET A 292 -20.03 18.09 22.81
C MET A 292 -21.54 18.15 23.04
N ASP A 293 -22.13 19.32 22.78
CA ASP A 293 -23.58 19.48 22.81
C ASP A 293 -24.20 18.86 21.54
N ILE A 294 -24.84 17.71 21.69
CA ILE A 294 -25.53 17.01 20.60
C ILE A 294 -27.02 17.34 20.68
N THR A 295 -27.48 18.29 19.86
CA THR A 295 -28.91 18.60 19.72
C THR A 295 -29.56 17.70 18.69
N VAL A 296 -30.53 16.89 19.11
CA VAL A 296 -31.34 16.04 18.22
C VAL A 296 -32.69 16.71 17.99
N TYR A 297 -32.97 17.11 16.75
CA TYR A 297 -34.29 17.56 16.34
C TYR A 297 -35.11 16.32 15.99
N ILE A 298 -36.12 16.03 16.81
CA ILE A 298 -37.08 14.93 16.63
C ILE A 298 -38.24 15.40 15.76
#